data_AF-A0A7S4B4J7-F1
#
_entry.id   AF-A0A7S4B4J7-F1
#
_cell.length_a   1.000
_cell.length_b   1.000
_cell.length_c   1.000
_cell.angle_alpha   90.00
_cell.angle_beta   90.00
_cell.angle_gamma   90.00
#
_symmetry.space_group_name_H-M   'P 1'
#
loop_
_entity.id
_entity.type
_entity.pdbx_description
1 polymer ?
#
loop_
_entity_poly.entity_id
_entity_poly.type
_entity_poly.pdbx_seq_one_letter_code
_entity_poly.pdbx_strand_id
1 'polypeptide(L)'
;SIAWARGAGVVDACRVQAMLHPCALVYAALVAGVAARSAVLSTQPAQSQISLVRHASGANARLRCLRGGASEPSDALLQATFACNRLYASVMAEAAAEVVMLRKAAATGEDARDFGAKVDTLLSDAAEKFAAGTPAGNEEVAELYAAKAEELQTALLVAVEPIFVRVLGTLKEAALEQFKKDIVGELDVTEAMSKAENMFARDAKGAVPSKSNWNFKAERQSLQGVMQAVQVQAKKAKSAKDAAQQQLSTAMQYLNIQSQQMQAMQAQFAGGQGGKWNFGAAYRPPDTNINLSGSYQQGRANIQVSMVPDEGAALLGANGFTQGVGPANLGLSVFVHV
;
A
#
# COMPACT_ATOMS: atom_id res chain seq x y z
N SER A 1 45.28 43.11 35.98
CA SER A 1 44.21 42.24 35.44
C SER A 1 44.41 42.09 33.95
N ILE A 2 45.01 40.95 33.58
CA ILE A 2 45.54 40.57 32.27
C ILE A 2 44.51 39.58 31.67
N ALA A 3 43.85 39.86 30.55
CA ALA A 3 44.24 39.54 29.17
C ALA A 3 44.35 38.04 28.83
N TRP A 4 43.60 37.66 27.78
CA TRP A 4 43.85 36.62 26.76
C TRP A 4 43.35 35.16 26.94
N ALA A 5 42.38 34.83 26.07
CA ALA A 5 42.50 33.88 24.95
C ALA A 5 42.11 32.39 25.10
N ARG A 6 41.46 31.92 24.01
CA ARG A 6 41.32 30.53 23.48
C ARG A 6 40.40 29.61 24.32
N GLY A 7 39.55 28.76 23.77
CA GLY A 7 39.57 28.02 22.50
C GLY A 7 39.33 26.53 22.83
N ALA A 8 38.65 25.81 21.94
CA ALA A 8 38.30 24.37 22.02
C ALA A 8 37.11 24.01 22.97
N GLY A 9 36.21 23.08 22.63
CA GLY A 9 36.34 21.99 21.67
C GLY A 9 35.02 21.49 21.08
N VAL A 10 35.14 21.07 19.82
CA VAL A 10 34.40 19.98 19.20
C VAL A 10 34.86 18.69 19.88
N VAL A 11 33.98 17.99 20.62
CA VAL A 11 34.04 16.51 20.75
C VAL A 11 32.66 15.99 21.18
N ASP A 12 32.18 15.01 20.42
CA ASP A 12 31.29 13.91 20.77
C ASP A 12 30.25 14.03 21.89
N ALA A 13 28.98 13.99 21.49
CA ALA A 13 27.95 13.25 22.21
C ALA A 13 27.27 12.24 21.27
N CYS A 14 28.09 11.36 20.69
CA CYS A 14 27.64 10.05 20.27
C CYS A 14 27.50 9.18 21.53
N ARG A 15 26.34 8.51 21.68
CA ARG A 15 25.86 7.71 22.83
C ARG A 15 25.13 8.49 23.93
N VAL A 16 23.80 8.50 23.86
CA VAL A 16 22.93 8.02 24.96
C VAL A 16 21.65 7.43 24.35
N GLN A 17 21.41 6.16 24.69
CA GLN A 17 20.17 5.37 24.63
C GLN A 17 19.33 5.36 23.33
N ALA A 18 19.66 4.41 22.46
CA ALA A 18 18.66 3.66 21.69
C ALA A 18 17.91 2.71 22.64
N MET A 19 16.70 3.09 23.07
CA MET A 19 15.72 2.18 23.69
C MET A 19 14.31 2.72 23.50
N LEU A 20 13.84 2.81 22.26
CA LEU A 20 12.41 2.95 21.97
C LEU A 20 12.03 2.16 20.71
N HIS A 21 11.28 1.09 20.97
CA HIS A 21 10.33 0.34 20.15
C HIS A 21 10.64 -0.05 18.68
N PRO A 22 10.49 -1.35 18.33
CA PRO A 22 10.64 -1.86 16.96
C PRO A 22 9.46 -1.54 16.00
N CYS A 23 8.53 -0.65 16.35
CA CYS A 23 7.39 -0.29 15.49
C CYS A 23 7.73 0.74 14.39
N ALA A 24 8.82 1.49 14.52
CA ALA A 24 9.15 2.56 13.57
C ALA A 24 9.68 2.06 12.20
N LEU A 25 10.27 0.87 12.16
CA LEU A 25 10.85 0.31 10.92
C LEU A 25 9.81 -0.29 9.96
N VAL A 26 8.63 -0.66 10.46
CA VAL A 26 7.53 -1.15 9.62
C VAL A 26 6.87 0.00 8.83
N TYR A 27 6.89 1.21 9.38
CA TYR A 27 6.30 2.39 8.75
C TYR A 27 7.11 2.90 7.54
N ALA A 28 8.45 2.85 7.61
CA ALA A 28 9.31 3.31 6.53
C ALA A 28 9.24 2.42 5.27
N ALA A 29 9.07 1.10 5.44
CA ALA A 29 8.95 0.16 4.33
C ALA A 29 7.58 0.21 3.63
N LEU A 30 6.52 0.62 4.35
CA LEU A 30 5.16 0.70 3.80
C LEU A 30 4.92 1.99 3.00
N VAL A 31 5.61 3.08 3.33
CA VAL A 31 5.52 4.37 2.62
C VAL A 31 6.40 4.38 1.36
N ALA A 32 7.58 3.73 1.39
CA ALA A 32 8.46 3.65 0.21
C ALA A 32 7.88 2.78 -0.93
N GLY A 33 7.08 1.75 -0.61
CA GLY A 33 6.43 0.90 -1.62
C GLY A 33 5.26 1.57 -2.36
N VAL A 34 4.66 2.62 -1.78
CA VAL A 34 3.53 3.35 -2.39
C VAL A 34 4.02 4.50 -3.29
N ALA A 35 5.16 5.10 -2.98
CA ALA A 35 5.79 6.13 -3.82
C ALA A 35 6.33 5.55 -5.15
N ALA A 36 6.83 4.31 -5.15
CA ALA A 36 7.39 3.68 -6.36
C ALA A 36 6.33 3.25 -7.40
N ARG A 37 5.02 3.27 -7.06
CA ARG A 37 3.93 2.99 -8.00
C ARG A 37 3.25 4.22 -8.59
N SER A 38 3.58 5.42 -8.13
CA SER A 38 3.04 6.67 -8.70
C SER A 38 3.86 7.23 -9.87
N ALA A 39 5.03 6.65 -10.17
CA ALA A 39 5.93 7.15 -11.23
C ALA A 39 5.76 6.46 -12.60
N VAL A 40 4.79 5.55 -12.78
CA VAL A 40 4.62 4.77 -14.02
C VAL A 40 3.38 5.19 -14.84
N LEU A 41 2.76 6.33 -14.51
CA LEU A 41 1.60 6.87 -15.25
C LEU A 41 1.87 8.30 -15.76
N SER A 42 3.00 8.48 -16.44
CA SER A 42 3.23 9.66 -17.27
C SER A 42 4.15 9.27 -18.41
N THR A 43 3.55 8.76 -19.50
CA THR A 43 3.98 8.98 -20.89
C THR A 43 3.01 8.25 -21.81
N GLN A 44 2.08 9.01 -22.39
CA GLN A 44 1.43 8.70 -23.66
C GLN A 44 2.48 8.88 -24.78
N PRO A 45 2.38 8.17 -25.92
CA PRO A 45 1.50 8.68 -26.97
C PRO A 45 0.66 7.63 -27.71
N ALA A 46 -0.49 8.11 -28.16
CA ALA A 46 -1.33 7.70 -29.28
C ALA A 46 -1.10 6.33 -29.96
N GLN A 47 -2.14 5.49 -29.97
CA GLN A 47 -2.74 5.03 -31.24
C GLN A 47 -4.15 4.46 -31.01
N SER A 48 -5.06 5.07 -31.75
CA SER A 48 -6.46 4.76 -31.98
C SER A 48 -6.79 3.28 -32.17
N GLN A 49 -7.73 2.74 -31.40
CA GLN A 49 -8.84 1.91 -31.91
C GLN A 49 -10.05 2.04 -30.98
N ILE A 50 -10.97 2.93 -31.36
CA ILE A 50 -12.31 3.03 -30.78
C ILE A 50 -13.14 1.90 -31.40
N SER A 51 -13.43 0.88 -30.60
CA SER A 51 -14.40 -0.16 -30.93
C SER A 51 -15.81 0.43 -30.86
N LEU A 52 -16.28 0.88 -32.02
CA LEU A 52 -17.62 1.39 -32.28
C LEU A 52 -18.64 0.23 -32.15
N VAL A 53 -19.22 0.05 -30.97
CA VAL A 53 -20.35 -0.87 -30.78
C VAL A 53 -21.60 -0.21 -31.38
N ARG A 54 -22.00 -0.76 -32.52
CA ARG A 54 -23.21 -0.44 -33.29
C ARG A 54 -24.45 -0.35 -32.40
N HIS A 55 -24.95 0.85 -32.18
CA HIS A 55 -26.38 1.13 -32.01
C HIS A 55 -26.93 1.72 -33.32
N ALA A 56 -26.83 0.93 -34.39
CA ALA A 56 -27.48 1.23 -35.65
C ALA A 56 -28.88 0.58 -35.66
N SER A 57 -29.84 1.18 -34.94
CA SER A 57 -31.27 0.81 -35.11
C SER A 57 -32.27 1.97 -34.93
N GLY A 58 -31.81 3.21 -34.68
CA GLY A 58 -32.71 4.38 -34.60
C GLY A 58 -32.36 5.55 -35.53
N ALA A 59 -31.09 5.66 -35.94
CA ALA A 59 -30.60 6.85 -36.65
C ALA A 59 -30.99 6.90 -38.15
N ASN A 60 -31.28 5.75 -38.78
CA ASN A 60 -31.64 5.70 -40.20
C ASN A 60 -33.11 6.07 -40.48
N ALA A 61 -33.97 6.14 -39.46
CA ALA A 61 -35.34 6.59 -39.63
C ALA A 61 -35.45 8.13 -39.73
N ARG A 62 -34.56 8.88 -39.06
CA ARG A 62 -34.58 10.36 -39.07
C ARG A 62 -33.83 10.99 -40.25
N LEU A 63 -32.83 10.31 -40.81
CA LEU A 63 -32.09 10.79 -41.99
C LEU A 63 -32.86 10.67 -43.32
N ARG A 64 -34.03 9.99 -43.33
CA ARG A 64 -34.92 9.91 -44.50
C ARG A 64 -35.95 11.05 -44.59
N CYS A 65 -36.00 11.97 -43.63
CA CYS A 65 -36.84 13.18 -43.69
C CYS A 65 -36.21 14.37 -44.44
N LEU A 66 -35.00 14.21 -45.00
CA LEU A 66 -34.36 15.24 -45.84
C LEU A 66 -34.80 15.20 -47.31
N ARG A 67 -35.91 14.51 -47.62
CA ARG A 67 -36.57 14.59 -48.93
C ARG A 67 -37.86 15.37 -48.73
N GLY A 68 -37.86 16.61 -49.21
CA GLY A 68 -38.97 17.57 -49.04
C GLY A 68 -40.32 16.94 -49.31
N GLY A 69 -41.22 17.05 -48.33
CA GLY A 69 -42.54 16.43 -48.39
C GLY A 69 -43.25 16.25 -47.03
N ALA A 70 -42.58 16.50 -45.90
CA ALA A 70 -43.31 16.74 -44.65
C ALA A 70 -43.86 18.17 -44.70
N SER A 71 -45.16 18.34 -44.44
CA SER A 71 -45.80 19.63 -44.24
C SER A 71 -44.90 20.52 -43.37
N GLU A 72 -44.63 21.74 -43.83
CA GLU A 72 -43.77 22.67 -43.08
C GLU A 72 -44.27 22.76 -41.62
N PRO A 73 -43.38 22.62 -40.62
CA PRO A 73 -43.78 22.76 -39.23
C PRO A 73 -44.44 24.12 -39.06
N SER A 74 -45.57 24.16 -38.35
CA SER A 74 -46.31 25.41 -38.16
C SER A 74 -45.39 26.47 -37.54
N ASP A 75 -45.59 27.73 -37.92
CA ASP A 75 -44.82 28.86 -37.39
C ASP A 75 -44.85 28.91 -35.84
N ALA A 76 -45.99 28.49 -35.26
CA ALA A 76 -46.16 28.32 -33.83
C ALA A 76 -45.23 27.25 -33.22
N LEU A 77 -45.02 26.11 -33.89
CA LEU A 77 -44.12 25.05 -33.44
C LEU A 77 -42.65 25.49 -33.53
N LEU A 78 -42.28 26.22 -34.57
CA LEU A 78 -40.95 26.83 -34.72
C LEU A 78 -40.67 27.81 -33.58
N GLN A 79 -41.61 28.75 -33.33
CA GLN A 79 -41.49 29.71 -32.24
C GLN A 79 -41.42 29.03 -30.87
N ALA A 80 -42.25 28.01 -30.64
CA ALA A 80 -42.21 27.19 -29.42
C ALA A 80 -40.86 26.46 -29.25
N THR A 81 -40.26 25.96 -30.34
CA THR A 81 -38.95 25.30 -30.31
C THR A 81 -37.84 26.28 -29.93
N PHE A 82 -37.84 27.50 -30.50
CA PHE A 82 -36.87 28.53 -30.12
C PHE A 82 -37.02 28.96 -28.66
N ALA A 83 -38.26 29.17 -28.19
CA ALA A 83 -38.54 29.52 -26.80
C ALA A 83 -38.10 28.41 -25.84
N CYS A 84 -38.41 27.16 -26.16
CA CYS A 84 -38.03 25.98 -25.37
C CYS A 84 -36.50 25.83 -25.28
N ASN A 85 -35.79 25.95 -26.41
CA ASN A 85 -34.33 25.89 -26.42
C ASN A 85 -33.67 27.02 -25.63
N ARG A 86 -34.24 28.23 -25.67
CA ARG A 86 -33.77 29.37 -24.87
C ARG A 86 -33.98 29.12 -23.38
N LEU A 87 -35.15 28.61 -22.98
CA LEU A 87 -35.43 28.25 -21.59
C LEU A 87 -34.50 27.13 -21.12
N TYR A 88 -34.34 26.08 -21.92
CA TYR A 88 -33.39 24.99 -21.68
C TYR A 88 -31.97 25.51 -21.44
N ALA A 89 -31.46 26.38 -22.31
CA ALA A 89 -30.12 26.94 -22.17
C ALA A 89 -29.97 27.79 -20.89
N SER A 90 -31.00 28.56 -20.53
CA SER A 90 -31.00 29.35 -19.30
C SER A 90 -30.95 28.47 -18.05
N VAL A 91 -31.83 27.47 -17.97
CA VAL A 91 -31.90 26.54 -16.82
C VAL A 91 -30.64 25.69 -16.74
N MET A 92 -30.11 25.22 -17.86
CA MET A 92 -28.82 24.50 -17.90
C MET A 92 -27.66 25.35 -17.42
N ALA A 93 -27.61 26.64 -17.76
CA ALA A 93 -26.52 27.51 -17.33
C ALA A 93 -26.52 27.72 -15.80
N GLU A 94 -27.70 27.90 -15.21
CA GLU A 94 -27.85 27.99 -13.75
C GLU A 94 -27.48 26.68 -13.06
N ALA A 95 -28.03 25.56 -13.52
CA ALA A 95 -27.73 24.25 -12.96
C ALA A 95 -26.25 23.87 -13.13
N ALA A 96 -25.62 24.25 -14.25
CA ALA A 96 -24.19 24.03 -14.46
C ALA A 96 -23.32 24.79 -13.44
N ALA A 97 -23.73 25.99 -13.01
CA ALA A 97 -23.04 26.73 -11.96
C ALA A 97 -23.09 25.96 -10.62
N GLU A 98 -24.23 25.37 -10.28
CA GLU A 98 -24.37 24.51 -9.10
C GLU A 98 -23.55 23.22 -9.22
N VAL A 99 -23.51 22.58 -10.39
CA VAL A 99 -22.63 21.43 -10.65
C VAL A 99 -21.16 21.78 -10.43
N VAL A 100 -20.72 22.98 -10.80
CA VAL A 100 -19.35 23.46 -10.49
C VAL A 100 -19.14 23.60 -8.99
N MET A 101 -20.12 24.07 -8.22
CA MET A 101 -20.03 24.15 -6.76
C MET A 101 -19.97 22.76 -6.14
N LEU A 102 -20.80 21.82 -6.59
CA LEU A 102 -20.74 20.41 -6.18
C LEU A 102 -19.38 19.78 -6.48
N ARG A 103 -18.79 20.09 -7.65
CA ARG A 103 -17.45 19.61 -8.00
C ARG A 103 -16.38 20.13 -7.05
N LYS A 104 -16.48 21.39 -6.61
CA LYS A 104 -15.54 21.98 -5.65
C LYS A 104 -15.68 21.33 -4.26
N ALA A 105 -16.91 21.14 -3.77
CA ALA A 105 -17.16 20.46 -2.50
C ALA A 105 -16.67 19.00 -2.53
N ALA A 106 -16.94 18.28 -3.61
CA ALA A 106 -16.43 16.92 -3.79
C ALA A 106 -14.89 16.83 -3.87
N ALA A 107 -14.22 17.90 -4.30
CA ALA A 107 -12.76 17.95 -4.32
C ALA A 107 -12.14 18.13 -2.92
N THR A 108 -12.82 18.85 -2.02
CA THR A 108 -12.41 19.02 -0.61
C THR A 108 -12.85 17.86 0.27
N GLY A 109 -13.74 16.98 -0.23
CA GLY A 109 -14.33 15.87 0.53
C GLY A 109 -15.46 16.31 1.46
N GLU A 110 -15.87 17.58 1.38
CA GLU A 110 -17.02 18.12 2.09
C GLU A 110 -18.29 17.56 1.43
N ASP A 111 -19.22 17.05 2.25
CA ASP A 111 -20.54 16.56 1.83
C ASP A 111 -20.60 15.28 0.97
N ALA A 112 -19.56 14.44 1.00
CA ALA A 112 -19.53 13.18 0.26
C ALA A 112 -20.70 12.22 0.58
N ARG A 113 -21.28 12.31 1.78
CA ARG A 113 -22.37 11.43 2.26
C ARG A 113 -23.76 11.85 1.77
N ASP A 114 -23.99 13.16 1.65
CA ASP A 114 -25.28 13.75 1.28
C ASP A 114 -25.31 14.17 -0.20
N PHE A 115 -24.30 13.78 -0.96
CA PHE A 115 -24.18 14.10 -2.39
C PHE A 115 -25.41 13.69 -3.19
N GLY A 116 -25.99 12.51 -2.92
CA GLY A 116 -27.18 12.03 -3.64
C GLY A 116 -28.38 12.95 -3.44
N ALA A 117 -28.63 13.37 -2.19
CA ALA A 117 -29.70 14.31 -1.86
C ALA A 117 -29.50 15.67 -2.54
N LYS A 118 -28.26 16.19 -2.58
CA LYS A 118 -27.95 17.47 -3.25
C LYS A 118 -28.19 17.40 -4.76
N VAL A 119 -27.85 16.29 -5.39
CA VAL A 119 -28.12 16.07 -6.82
C VAL A 119 -29.62 15.95 -7.07
N ASP A 120 -30.36 15.26 -6.21
CA ASP A 120 -31.81 15.17 -6.32
C ASP A 120 -32.48 16.55 -6.18
N THR A 121 -32.02 17.41 -5.25
CA THR A 121 -32.46 18.81 -5.15
C THR A 121 -32.16 19.59 -6.42
N LEU A 122 -30.93 19.53 -6.94
CA LEU A 122 -30.54 20.20 -8.18
C LEU A 122 -31.43 19.78 -9.37
N LEU A 123 -31.74 18.49 -9.47
CA LEU A 123 -32.61 17.96 -10.52
C LEU A 123 -34.07 18.41 -10.33
N SER A 124 -34.56 18.51 -9.09
CA SER A 124 -35.90 19.03 -8.79
C SER A 124 -36.00 20.51 -9.13
N ASP A 125 -35.04 21.32 -8.68
CA ASP A 125 -35.00 22.76 -8.89
C ASP A 125 -34.92 23.09 -10.40
N ALA A 126 -34.10 22.36 -11.15
CA ALA A 126 -34.03 22.51 -12.60
C ALA A 126 -35.35 22.13 -13.28
N ALA A 127 -36.01 21.06 -12.84
CA ALA A 127 -37.30 20.63 -13.38
C ALA A 127 -38.42 21.64 -13.07
N GLU A 128 -38.46 22.18 -11.86
CA GLU A 128 -39.43 23.20 -11.43
C GLU A 128 -39.25 24.51 -12.21
N LYS A 129 -38.01 24.98 -12.36
CA LYS A 129 -37.70 26.18 -13.18
C LYS A 129 -38.09 25.99 -14.64
N PHE A 130 -37.85 24.80 -15.20
CA PHE A 130 -38.23 24.50 -16.58
C PHE A 130 -39.76 24.41 -16.74
N ALA A 131 -40.45 23.78 -15.79
CA ALA A 131 -41.91 23.70 -15.78
C ALA A 131 -42.57 25.09 -15.63
N ALA A 132 -42.04 25.96 -14.76
CA ALA A 132 -42.55 27.32 -14.56
C ALA A 132 -42.42 28.21 -15.82
N GLY A 133 -41.41 27.96 -16.66
CA GLY A 133 -41.23 28.65 -17.93
C GLY A 133 -42.01 28.05 -19.10
N THR A 134 -42.73 26.93 -18.89
CA THR A 134 -43.46 26.23 -19.96
C THR A 134 -44.84 26.87 -20.17
N PRO A 135 -45.13 27.43 -21.36
CA PRO A 135 -46.43 28.01 -21.64
C PRO A 135 -47.52 26.93 -21.79
N ALA A 136 -48.75 27.23 -21.39
CA ALA A 136 -49.91 26.40 -21.73
C ALA A 136 -50.15 26.48 -23.25
N GLY A 137 -49.92 25.37 -23.97
CA GLY A 137 -49.99 25.32 -25.43
C GLY A 137 -50.76 24.11 -25.95
N ASN A 138 -50.81 23.97 -27.28
CA ASN A 138 -51.36 22.80 -27.96
C ASN A 138 -50.59 21.52 -27.58
N GLU A 139 -51.21 20.36 -27.77
CA GLU A 139 -50.66 19.04 -27.40
C GLU A 139 -49.24 18.81 -27.97
N GLU A 140 -48.99 19.15 -29.23
CA GLU A 140 -47.66 19.05 -29.87
C GLU A 140 -46.59 19.92 -29.19
N VAL A 141 -46.97 21.09 -28.68
CA VAL A 141 -46.05 21.98 -27.94
C VAL A 141 -45.78 21.40 -26.55
N ALA A 142 -46.80 20.87 -25.88
CA ALA A 142 -46.62 20.20 -24.58
C ALA A 142 -45.68 18.99 -24.68
N GLU A 143 -45.81 18.17 -25.72
CA GLU A 143 -44.92 17.04 -25.98
C GLU A 143 -43.47 17.48 -26.22
N LEU A 144 -43.25 18.57 -26.96
CA LEU A 144 -41.92 19.13 -27.21
C LEU A 144 -41.23 19.56 -25.91
N TYR A 145 -41.95 20.26 -25.02
CA TYR A 145 -41.41 20.68 -23.72
C TYR A 145 -41.17 19.48 -22.80
N ALA A 146 -42.05 18.47 -22.80
CA ALA A 146 -41.84 17.25 -22.02
C ALA A 146 -40.57 16.49 -22.46
N ALA A 147 -40.37 16.31 -23.77
CA ALA A 147 -39.17 15.68 -24.30
C ALA A 147 -37.89 16.47 -23.95
N LYS A 148 -37.96 17.80 -23.97
CA LYS A 148 -36.83 18.67 -23.60
C LYS A 148 -36.54 18.68 -22.10
N ALA A 149 -37.55 18.53 -21.25
CA ALA A 149 -37.38 18.36 -19.81
C ALA A 149 -36.66 17.05 -19.47
N GLU A 150 -36.96 15.96 -20.18
CA GLU A 150 -36.24 14.68 -20.02
C GLU A 150 -34.78 14.78 -20.50
N GLU A 151 -34.55 15.45 -21.63
CA GLU A 151 -33.20 15.74 -22.14
C GLU A 151 -32.39 16.58 -21.14
N LEU A 152 -33.03 17.55 -20.47
CA LEU A 152 -32.42 18.39 -19.44
C LEU A 152 -31.94 17.54 -18.25
N GLN A 153 -32.81 16.70 -17.70
CA GLN A 153 -32.46 15.83 -16.56
C GLN A 153 -31.34 14.86 -16.94
N THR A 154 -31.40 14.28 -18.14
CA THR A 154 -30.36 13.37 -18.64
C THR A 154 -29.01 14.08 -18.79
N ALA A 155 -29.00 15.29 -19.37
CA ALA A 155 -27.78 16.07 -19.54
C ALA A 155 -27.14 16.46 -18.20
N LEU A 156 -27.96 16.83 -17.20
CA LEU A 156 -27.47 17.13 -15.85
C LEU A 156 -26.88 15.90 -15.15
N LEU A 157 -27.52 14.74 -15.27
CA LEU A 157 -26.98 13.48 -14.73
C LEU A 157 -25.61 13.17 -15.34
N VAL A 158 -25.47 13.27 -16.67
CA VAL A 158 -24.18 13.05 -17.36
C VAL A 158 -23.10 14.04 -16.87
N ALA A 159 -23.46 15.30 -16.60
CA ALA A 159 -22.51 16.29 -16.09
C ALA A 159 -22.03 16.01 -14.65
N VAL A 160 -22.88 15.37 -13.85
CA VAL A 160 -22.64 15.07 -12.43
C VAL A 160 -21.92 13.73 -12.23
N GLU A 161 -22.05 12.78 -13.15
CA GLU A 161 -21.42 11.45 -13.09
C GLU A 161 -19.92 11.44 -12.70
N PRO A 162 -19.03 12.26 -13.30
CA PRO A 162 -17.62 12.26 -12.91
C PRO A 162 -17.40 12.73 -11.46
N ILE A 163 -18.31 13.54 -10.91
CA ILE A 163 -18.28 13.98 -9.51
C ILE A 163 -18.65 12.81 -8.60
N PHE A 164 -19.66 12.03 -8.96
CA PHE A 164 -20.04 10.83 -8.22
C PHE A 164 -18.88 9.83 -8.09
N VAL A 165 -18.15 9.56 -9.18
CA VAL A 165 -16.98 8.68 -9.15
C VAL A 165 -15.91 9.20 -8.18
N ARG A 166 -15.69 10.53 -8.14
CA ARG A 166 -14.75 11.15 -7.20
C ARG A 166 -15.22 11.03 -5.74
N VAL A 167 -16.51 11.23 -5.49
CA VAL A 167 -17.14 11.05 -4.18
C VAL A 167 -16.95 9.61 -3.68
N LEU A 168 -17.21 8.61 -4.53
CA LEU A 168 -16.97 7.21 -4.19
C LEU A 168 -15.52 6.92 -3.82
N GLY A 169 -14.56 7.50 -4.54
CA GLY A 169 -13.13 7.39 -4.19
C GLY A 169 -12.83 7.95 -2.79
N THR A 170 -13.40 9.09 -2.45
CA THR A 170 -13.22 9.72 -1.12
C THR A 170 -13.85 8.87 -0.02
N LEU A 171 -15.04 8.31 -0.25
CA LEU A 171 -15.68 7.40 0.71
C LEU A 171 -14.88 6.11 0.91
N LYS A 172 -14.28 5.57 -0.16
CA LYS A 172 -13.38 4.42 -0.06
C LYS A 172 -12.14 4.74 0.77
N GLU A 173 -11.52 5.90 0.56
CA GLU A 173 -10.36 6.34 1.34
C GLU A 173 -10.71 6.47 2.82
N ALA A 174 -11.86 7.07 3.15
CA ALA A 174 -12.34 7.16 4.54
C ALA A 174 -12.59 5.77 5.16
N ALA A 175 -13.15 4.83 4.40
CA ALA A 175 -13.33 3.45 4.84
C ALA A 175 -12.01 2.71 5.10
N LEU A 176 -11.02 2.89 4.21
CA LEU A 176 -9.68 2.33 4.40
C LEU A 176 -8.95 2.97 5.58
N GLU A 177 -9.13 4.26 5.82
CA GLU A 177 -8.55 4.92 6.98
C GLU A 177 -9.13 4.37 8.29
N GLN A 178 -10.45 4.18 8.35
CA GLN A 178 -11.11 3.57 9.50
C GLN A 178 -10.66 2.12 9.70
N PHE A 179 -10.56 1.33 8.63
CA PHE A 179 -10.04 -0.03 8.68
C PHE A 179 -8.61 -0.09 9.27
N LYS A 180 -7.72 0.82 8.84
CA LYS A 180 -6.36 0.91 9.39
C LYS A 180 -6.37 1.25 10.87
N LYS A 181 -7.22 2.20 11.30
CA LYS A 181 -7.38 2.56 12.72
C LYS A 181 -7.86 1.37 13.55
N ASP A 182 -8.83 0.62 13.04
CA ASP A 182 -9.37 -0.55 13.74
C ASP A 182 -8.33 -1.69 13.86
N ILE A 183 -7.51 -1.94 12.82
CA ILE A 183 -6.40 -2.92 12.91
C ILE A 183 -5.34 -2.47 13.92
N VAL A 184 -4.98 -1.18 13.94
CA VAL A 184 -4.01 -0.65 14.92
C VAL A 184 -4.56 -0.71 16.34
N GLY A 185 -5.87 -0.54 16.51
CA GLY A 185 -6.58 -0.72 17.78
C GLY A 185 -6.77 -2.18 18.21
N GLU A 186 -6.07 -3.12 17.57
CA GLU A 186 -6.11 -4.57 17.86
C GLU A 186 -7.49 -5.23 17.68
N LEU A 187 -8.39 -4.60 16.92
CA LEU A 187 -9.66 -5.20 16.55
C LEU A 187 -9.40 -6.40 15.62
N ASP A 188 -10.23 -7.44 15.70
CA ASP A 188 -10.09 -8.58 14.79
C ASP A 188 -10.18 -8.11 13.33
N VAL A 189 -9.28 -8.60 12.48
CA VAL A 189 -9.18 -8.14 11.09
C VAL A 189 -10.48 -8.40 10.33
N THR A 190 -11.20 -9.48 10.64
CA THR A 190 -12.47 -9.83 10.00
C THR A 190 -13.58 -8.86 10.41
N GLU A 191 -13.64 -8.52 11.69
CA GLU A 191 -14.60 -7.55 12.21
C GLU A 191 -14.29 -6.13 11.69
N ALA A 192 -13.02 -5.74 11.64
CA ALA A 192 -12.57 -4.47 11.05
C ALA A 192 -12.93 -4.36 9.56
N MET A 193 -12.77 -5.43 8.78
CA MET A 193 -13.20 -5.47 7.37
C MET A 193 -14.71 -5.29 7.22
N SER A 194 -15.50 -6.01 8.02
CA SER A 194 -16.96 -5.91 8.01
C SER A 194 -17.43 -4.49 8.37
N LYS A 195 -16.84 -3.89 9.40
CA LYS A 195 -17.16 -2.53 9.84
C LYS A 195 -16.84 -1.49 8.76
N ALA A 196 -15.67 -1.57 8.13
CA ALA A 196 -15.27 -0.68 7.04
C ALA A 196 -16.17 -0.83 5.80
N GLU A 197 -16.54 -2.06 5.46
CA GLU A 197 -17.46 -2.34 4.35
C GLU A 197 -18.86 -1.80 4.61
N ASN A 198 -19.39 -2.01 5.82
CA ASN A 198 -20.71 -1.50 6.21
C ASN A 198 -20.74 0.04 6.21
N MET A 199 -19.66 0.68 6.66
CA MET A 199 -19.54 2.13 6.61
C MET A 199 -19.54 2.63 5.17
N PHE A 200 -18.73 2.02 4.29
CA PHE A 200 -18.72 2.37 2.87
C PHE A 200 -20.08 2.16 2.21
N ALA A 201 -20.73 1.00 2.44
CA ALA A 201 -22.01 0.68 1.81
C ALA A 201 -23.13 1.63 2.25
N ARG A 202 -23.15 2.03 3.53
CA ARG A 202 -24.10 3.01 4.06
C ARG A 202 -23.88 4.37 3.42
N ASP A 203 -22.65 4.87 3.46
CA ASP A 203 -22.32 6.21 2.99
C ASP A 203 -22.46 6.31 1.46
N ALA A 204 -22.05 5.26 0.72
CA ALA A 204 -22.22 5.19 -0.74
C ALA A 204 -23.69 5.10 -1.16
N LYS A 205 -24.56 4.45 -0.36
CA LYS A 205 -26.01 4.44 -0.62
C LYS A 205 -26.61 5.84 -0.50
N GLY A 206 -26.16 6.66 0.45
CA GLY A 206 -26.58 8.06 0.58
C GLY A 206 -26.08 8.96 -0.57
N ALA A 207 -24.94 8.59 -1.17
CA ALA A 207 -24.37 9.31 -2.30
C ALA A 207 -25.02 8.99 -3.67
N VAL A 208 -25.88 7.99 -3.78
CA VAL A 208 -26.55 7.65 -5.06
C VAL A 208 -27.82 8.49 -5.23
N PRO A 209 -27.95 9.30 -6.30
CA PRO A 209 -29.18 10.03 -6.59
C PRO A 209 -30.35 9.09 -6.92
N SER A 210 -31.55 9.44 -6.49
CA SER A 210 -32.76 8.59 -6.57
C SER A 210 -33.20 8.30 -8.01
N LYS A 211 -32.99 9.26 -8.92
CA LYS A 211 -33.38 9.16 -10.35
C LYS A 211 -32.28 8.58 -11.24
N SER A 212 -31.17 8.13 -10.68
CA SER A 212 -30.02 7.62 -11.43
C SER A 212 -30.01 6.08 -11.49
N ASN A 213 -29.38 5.53 -12.54
CA ASN A 213 -29.06 4.10 -12.63
C ASN A 213 -27.67 3.77 -12.06
N TRP A 214 -27.10 4.67 -11.25
CA TRP A 214 -25.74 4.54 -10.75
C TRP A 214 -25.64 3.51 -9.64
N ASN A 215 -24.47 2.88 -9.54
CA ASN A 215 -24.19 1.89 -8.50
C ASN A 215 -22.74 1.96 -8.04
N PHE A 216 -22.49 1.42 -6.84
CA PHE A 216 -21.18 1.39 -6.20
C PHE A 216 -20.62 -0.03 -6.07
N LYS A 217 -21.13 -1.00 -6.84
CA LYS A 217 -20.76 -2.42 -6.71
C LYS A 217 -19.29 -2.66 -7.06
N ALA A 218 -18.81 -2.06 -8.15
CA ALA A 218 -17.42 -2.16 -8.56
C ALA A 218 -16.46 -1.59 -7.51
N GLU A 219 -16.81 -0.44 -6.94
CA GLU A 219 -15.99 0.22 -5.91
C GLU A 219 -15.99 -0.57 -4.60
N ARG A 220 -17.12 -1.17 -4.21
CA ARG A 220 -17.21 -2.09 -3.07
C ARG A 220 -16.30 -3.31 -3.26
N GLN A 221 -16.30 -3.92 -4.44
CA GLN A 221 -15.41 -5.04 -4.76
C GLN A 221 -13.94 -4.61 -4.73
N SER A 222 -13.62 -3.42 -5.22
CA SER A 222 -12.28 -2.84 -5.13
C SER A 222 -11.83 -2.68 -3.67
N LEU A 223 -12.68 -2.12 -2.81
CA LEU A 223 -12.41 -1.97 -1.37
C LEU A 223 -12.14 -3.33 -0.70
N GLN A 224 -12.99 -4.33 -0.95
CA GLN A 224 -12.81 -5.69 -0.44
C GLN A 224 -11.48 -6.30 -0.89
N GLY A 225 -11.12 -6.13 -2.17
CA GLY A 225 -9.85 -6.61 -2.71
C GLY A 225 -8.64 -5.96 -2.03
N VAL A 226 -8.68 -4.65 -1.78
CA VAL A 226 -7.61 -3.94 -1.05
C VAL A 226 -7.51 -4.44 0.39
N MET A 227 -8.62 -4.58 1.10
CA MET A 227 -8.61 -5.06 2.50
C MET A 227 -8.10 -6.51 2.61
N GLN A 228 -8.49 -7.39 1.69
CA GLN A 228 -7.97 -8.77 1.63
C GLN A 228 -6.46 -8.79 1.33
N ALA A 229 -5.98 -7.94 0.42
CA ALA A 229 -4.55 -7.82 0.17
C ALA A 229 -3.77 -7.35 1.41
N VAL A 230 -4.32 -6.40 2.17
CA VAL A 230 -3.76 -5.96 3.45
C VAL A 230 -3.76 -7.11 4.47
N GLN A 231 -4.84 -7.89 4.55
CA GLN A 231 -4.91 -9.05 5.45
C GLN A 231 -3.83 -10.10 5.10
N VAL A 232 -3.66 -10.43 3.82
CA VAL A 232 -2.62 -11.37 3.38
C VAL A 232 -1.23 -10.85 3.73
N GLN A 233 -0.98 -9.56 3.52
CA GLN A 233 0.31 -8.96 3.85
C GLN A 233 0.57 -8.91 5.36
N ALA A 234 -0.45 -8.59 6.17
CA ALA A 234 -0.38 -8.60 7.62
C ALA A 234 -0.07 -9.99 8.17
N LYS A 235 -0.70 -11.04 7.60
CA LYS A 235 -0.41 -12.44 7.96
C LYS A 235 1.03 -12.83 7.62
N LYS A 236 1.53 -12.46 6.44
CA LYS A 236 2.93 -12.71 6.03
C LYS A 236 3.93 -12.00 6.93
N ALA A 237 3.67 -10.76 7.30
CA ALA A 237 4.51 -10.00 8.22
C ALA A 237 4.53 -10.65 9.62
N LYS A 238 3.37 -11.10 10.11
CA LYS A 238 3.27 -11.81 11.39
C LYS A 238 4.05 -13.13 11.36
N SER A 239 3.88 -13.97 10.34
CA SER A 239 4.61 -15.23 10.22
C SER A 239 6.12 -15.04 10.11
N ALA A 240 6.57 -13.99 9.40
CA ALA A 240 8.00 -13.66 9.32
C ALA A 240 8.56 -13.23 10.68
N LYS A 241 7.80 -12.44 11.44
CA LYS A 241 8.15 -12.05 12.81
C LYS A 241 8.22 -13.26 13.73
N ASP A 242 7.24 -14.15 13.67
CA ASP A 242 7.20 -15.36 14.48
C ASP A 242 8.37 -16.29 14.15
N ALA A 243 8.71 -16.46 12.87
CA ALA A 243 9.88 -17.24 12.45
C ALA A 243 11.21 -16.62 12.94
N ALA A 244 11.36 -15.29 12.87
CA ALA A 244 12.53 -14.61 13.41
C ALA A 244 12.62 -14.75 14.94
N GLN A 245 11.48 -14.69 15.64
CA GLN A 245 11.42 -14.86 17.08
C GLN A 245 11.71 -16.31 17.51
N GLN A 246 11.30 -17.30 16.73
CA GLN A 246 11.68 -18.70 16.91
C GLN A 246 13.19 -18.90 16.72
N GLN A 247 13.79 -18.29 15.68
CA GLN A 247 15.24 -18.36 15.48
C GLN A 247 16.02 -17.73 16.65
N LEU A 248 15.54 -16.60 17.17
CA LEU A 248 16.13 -15.97 18.37
C LEU A 248 16.00 -16.86 19.60
N SER A 249 14.86 -17.51 19.84
CA SER A 249 14.70 -18.39 21.00
C SER A 249 15.57 -19.64 20.89
N THR A 250 15.71 -20.23 19.69
CA THR A 250 16.64 -21.33 19.43
C THR A 250 18.09 -20.91 19.64
N ALA A 251 18.48 -19.73 19.17
CA ALA A 251 19.84 -19.20 19.39
C ALA A 251 20.14 -19.01 20.88
N MET A 252 19.19 -18.49 21.67
CA MET A 252 19.35 -18.35 23.12
C MET A 252 19.45 -19.70 23.84
N GLN A 253 18.67 -20.71 23.43
CA GLN A 253 18.79 -22.07 23.96
C GLN A 253 20.16 -22.67 23.68
N TYR A 254 20.68 -22.47 22.46
CA TYR A 254 22.01 -22.94 22.09
C TYR A 254 23.11 -22.29 22.94
N LEU A 255 23.03 -20.96 23.17
CA LEU A 255 23.97 -20.25 24.04
C LEU A 255 23.92 -20.76 25.50
N ASN A 256 22.74 -21.05 26.03
CA ASN A 256 22.60 -21.63 27.37
C ASN A 256 23.23 -23.02 27.47
N ILE A 257 23.03 -23.87 26.45
CA ILE A 257 23.67 -25.19 26.37
C ILE A 257 25.19 -25.07 26.34
N GLN A 258 25.76 -24.12 25.58
CA GLN A 258 27.21 -23.91 25.55
C GLN A 258 27.75 -23.51 26.94
N SER A 259 27.03 -22.68 27.69
CA SER A 259 27.43 -22.30 29.05
C SER A 259 27.44 -23.49 30.03
N GLN A 260 26.47 -24.40 29.92
CA GLN A 260 26.39 -25.60 30.76
C GLN A 260 27.46 -26.63 30.36
N GLN A 261 27.72 -26.81 29.07
CA GLN A 261 28.81 -27.67 28.60
C GLN A 261 30.16 -27.15 29.09
N MET A 262 30.39 -25.83 29.10
CA MET A 262 31.62 -25.23 29.62
C MET A 262 31.82 -25.51 31.12
N GLN A 263 30.76 -25.45 31.93
CA GLN A 263 30.85 -25.77 33.36
C GLN A 263 31.06 -27.26 33.63
N ALA A 264 30.37 -28.14 32.90
CA ALA A 264 30.58 -29.58 32.99
C ALA A 264 32.01 -29.97 32.55
N MET A 265 32.52 -29.29 31.53
CA MET A 265 33.89 -29.46 31.06
C MET A 265 34.90 -28.97 32.12
N GLN A 266 34.68 -27.80 32.75
CA GLN A 266 35.52 -27.34 33.87
C GLN A 266 35.50 -28.31 35.07
N ALA A 267 34.38 -28.97 35.37
CA ALA A 267 34.30 -29.97 36.42
C ALA A 267 35.07 -31.26 36.08
N GLN A 268 35.07 -31.69 34.81
CA GLN A 268 35.95 -32.78 34.34
C GLN A 268 37.43 -32.39 34.38
N PHE A 269 37.76 -31.13 34.05
CA PHE A 269 39.11 -30.62 34.18
C PHE A 269 39.56 -30.45 35.65
N ALA A 270 38.64 -30.28 36.60
CA ALA A 270 38.93 -30.15 38.03
C ALA A 270 39.02 -31.50 38.78
N GLY A 271 38.41 -32.57 38.26
CA GLY A 271 38.41 -33.91 38.89
C GLY A 271 39.59 -34.83 38.50
N GLY A 272 40.38 -34.46 37.50
CA GLY A 272 41.55 -35.21 37.01
C GLY A 272 42.87 -34.62 37.48
N GLN A 273 43.45 -35.24 38.50
CA GLN A 273 44.74 -34.96 39.14
C GLN A 273 45.92 -34.83 38.13
N GLY A 274 46.66 -33.71 38.16
CA GLY A 274 48.04 -33.63 37.65
C GLY A 274 48.45 -32.36 36.89
N GLY A 275 49.14 -31.42 37.58
CA GLY A 275 50.08 -30.46 36.97
C GLY A 275 49.50 -29.25 36.23
N LYS A 276 49.43 -28.10 36.91
CA LYS A 276 48.88 -26.82 36.41
C LYS A 276 49.83 -26.06 35.46
N TRP A 277 50.21 -26.66 34.35
CA TRP A 277 50.94 -25.94 33.29
C TRP A 277 50.32 -26.29 31.94
N ASN A 278 49.48 -25.38 31.44
CA ASN A 278 49.02 -25.42 30.07
C ASN A 278 49.97 -24.55 29.26
N PHE A 279 50.87 -25.18 28.50
CA PHE A 279 51.80 -24.47 27.62
C PHE A 279 51.45 -24.81 26.17
N GLY A 280 51.12 -23.79 25.39
CA GLY A 280 50.84 -23.89 23.98
C GLY A 280 51.80 -23.00 23.22
N ALA A 281 52.52 -23.56 22.25
CA ALA A 281 53.37 -22.80 21.34
C ALA A 281 52.97 -23.12 19.91
N ALA A 282 52.63 -22.08 19.14
CA ALA A 282 52.41 -22.19 17.71
C ALA A 282 53.46 -21.36 16.99
N TYR A 283 54.18 -21.96 16.06
CA TYR A 283 55.19 -21.29 15.25
C TYR A 283 54.91 -21.52 13.77
N ARG A 284 54.81 -20.42 13.02
CA ARG A 284 54.64 -20.41 11.58
C ARG A 284 55.85 -19.72 10.94
N PRO A 285 56.72 -20.45 10.25
CA PRO A 285 57.79 -19.83 9.47
C PRO A 285 57.17 -18.96 8.36
N PRO A 286 57.64 -17.70 8.18
CA PRO A 286 57.20 -16.85 7.07
C PRO A 286 57.50 -17.53 5.73
N ASP A 287 56.63 -17.29 4.74
CA ASP A 287 56.67 -17.87 3.38
C ASP A 287 56.45 -19.39 3.28
N THR A 288 55.84 -20.02 4.30
CA THR A 288 55.44 -21.44 4.23
C THR A 288 53.99 -21.70 4.70
N ASN A 289 53.35 -22.71 4.10
CA ASN A 289 51.97 -23.14 4.41
C ASN A 289 51.89 -24.13 5.59
N ILE A 290 52.96 -24.24 6.39
CA ILE A 290 53.09 -25.23 7.46
C ILE A 290 52.89 -24.51 8.80
N ASN A 291 51.92 -24.99 9.57
CA ASN A 291 51.62 -24.53 10.92
C ASN A 291 52.00 -25.64 11.92
N LEU A 292 52.96 -25.32 12.79
CA LEU A 292 53.38 -26.20 13.88
C LEU A 292 52.79 -25.68 15.19
N SER A 293 51.91 -26.47 15.80
CA SER A 293 51.36 -26.16 17.11
C SER A 293 51.60 -27.31 18.08
N GLY A 294 52.20 -27.02 19.23
CA GLY A 294 52.38 -27.95 20.32
C GLY A 294 51.59 -27.47 21.53
N SER A 295 50.78 -28.33 22.13
CA SER A 295 50.12 -28.06 23.40
C SER A 295 50.45 -29.16 24.41
N TYR A 296 50.77 -28.73 25.62
CA TYR A 296 50.92 -29.62 26.77
C TYR A 296 49.79 -29.32 27.75
N GLN A 297 48.93 -30.30 27.98
CA GLN A 297 47.79 -30.19 28.87
C GLN A 297 47.61 -31.50 29.64
N GLN A 298 47.58 -31.40 30.98
CA GLN A 298 47.31 -32.52 31.89
C GLN A 298 48.14 -33.78 31.62
N GLY A 299 49.47 -33.64 31.55
CA GLY A 299 50.37 -34.78 31.37
C GLY A 299 50.43 -35.31 29.93
N ARG A 300 49.71 -34.71 28.98
CA ARG A 300 49.72 -35.12 27.57
C ARG A 300 50.34 -34.04 26.70
N ALA A 301 51.38 -34.41 25.95
CA ALA A 301 51.94 -33.58 24.88
C ALA A 301 51.22 -33.91 23.57
N ASN A 302 50.62 -32.89 22.97
CA ASN A 302 49.99 -32.96 21.66
C ASN A 302 50.78 -32.06 20.70
N ILE A 303 51.46 -32.64 19.73
CA ILE A 303 52.15 -31.90 18.67
C ILE A 303 51.36 -32.12 17.39
N GLN A 304 50.88 -31.02 16.83
CA GLN A 304 50.11 -30.98 15.60
C GLN A 304 50.86 -30.19 14.54
N VAL A 305 51.12 -30.86 13.43
CA VAL A 305 51.61 -30.23 12.21
C VAL A 305 50.45 -30.22 11.23
N SER A 306 49.99 -29.03 10.85
CA SER A 306 48.96 -28.88 9.82
C SER A 306 49.49 -28.05 8.67
N MET A 307 49.10 -28.43 7.46
CA MET A 307 49.37 -27.65 6.26
C MET A 307 48.04 -27.11 5.75
N VAL A 308 47.86 -25.78 5.79
CA VAL A 308 46.62 -25.12 5.38
C VAL A 308 46.97 -23.98 4.42
N PRO A 309 46.40 -23.94 3.20
CA PRO A 309 46.63 -22.84 2.26
C PRO A 309 46.00 -21.53 2.78
N ASP A 310 46.67 -20.40 2.48
CA ASP A 310 46.52 -19.11 3.16
C ASP A 310 45.12 -18.47 3.20
N GLU A 311 44.14 -18.97 2.46
CA GLU A 311 42.78 -18.42 2.45
C GLU A 311 41.89 -18.87 3.62
N GLY A 312 42.35 -19.80 4.48
CA GLY A 312 41.57 -20.37 5.60
C GLY A 312 41.99 -19.93 7.03
N ALA A 313 42.91 -18.98 7.17
CA ALA A 313 43.64 -18.73 8.42
C ALA A 313 42.77 -18.29 9.62
N ALA A 314 41.58 -17.72 9.40
CA ALA A 314 40.70 -17.23 10.47
C ALA A 314 39.88 -18.33 11.16
N LEU A 315 39.83 -19.55 10.60
CA LEU A 315 39.11 -20.69 11.20
C LEU A 315 39.98 -21.52 12.16
N LEU A 316 41.25 -21.16 12.36
CA LEU A 316 42.20 -21.86 13.23
C LEU A 316 42.12 -21.39 14.70
N GLY A 317 40.91 -21.15 15.20
CA GLY A 317 40.67 -21.13 16.65
C GLY A 317 40.65 -22.55 17.20
N ALA A 318 40.70 -22.70 18.53
CA ALA A 318 40.70 -24.01 19.23
C ALA A 318 39.54 -24.98 18.85
N ASN A 319 38.53 -24.50 18.12
CA ASN A 319 37.37 -25.26 17.64
C ASN A 319 37.37 -25.54 16.13
N GLY A 320 38.35 -25.07 15.37
CA GLY A 320 38.38 -25.23 13.90
C GLY A 320 38.75 -26.63 13.40
N PHE A 321 39.35 -27.45 14.25
CA PHE A 321 39.89 -28.76 13.85
C PHE A 321 38.99 -29.93 14.20
N THR A 322 38.03 -29.77 15.12
CA THR A 322 37.12 -30.85 15.55
C THR A 322 35.94 -31.07 14.60
N GLN A 323 35.72 -30.19 13.61
CA GLN A 323 34.65 -30.33 12.60
C GLN A 323 35.14 -30.68 11.19
N GLY A 324 36.33 -31.26 11.06
CA GLY A 324 36.78 -31.84 9.79
C GLY A 324 37.26 -30.79 8.80
N VAL A 325 38.58 -30.68 8.70
CA VAL A 325 39.20 -30.01 7.56
C VAL A 325 38.96 -30.85 6.29
N GLY A 326 38.55 -30.19 5.20
CA GLY A 326 38.23 -30.84 3.92
C GLY A 326 39.38 -31.68 3.33
N PRO A 327 39.10 -32.49 2.29
CA PRO A 327 39.85 -33.71 1.91
C PRO A 327 41.32 -33.52 1.43
N ALA A 328 41.91 -32.34 1.54
CA ALA A 328 43.28 -32.04 1.11
C ALA A 328 44.23 -31.63 2.26
N ASN A 329 43.78 -31.66 3.51
CA ASN A 329 44.58 -31.23 4.66
C ASN A 329 45.16 -32.45 5.41
N LEU A 330 46.48 -32.61 5.33
CA LEU A 330 47.24 -33.59 6.11
C LEU A 330 47.49 -33.03 7.51
N GLY A 331 46.87 -33.67 8.51
CA GLY A 331 47.14 -33.42 9.93
C GLY A 331 47.82 -34.64 10.53
N LEU A 332 49.06 -34.47 11.00
CA LEU A 332 49.76 -35.48 11.79
C LEU A 332 49.68 -35.05 13.27
N SER A 333 49.01 -35.86 14.08
CA SER A 333 48.98 -35.70 15.54
C SER A 333 49.74 -36.87 16.16
N VAL A 334 50.79 -36.56 16.91
CA VAL A 334 51.56 -37.56 17.64
C VAL A 334 51.33 -37.34 19.12
N PHE A 335 50.84 -38.37 19.79
CA PHE A 335 50.66 -38.38 21.23
C PHE A 335 51.92 -38.98 21.85
N VAL A 336 52.72 -38.15 22.50
CA VAL A 336 53.86 -38.63 23.28
C VAL A 336 53.40 -38.78 24.71
N HIS A 337 53.33 -40.02 25.18
CA HIS A 337 53.08 -40.35 26.58
C HIS A 337 54.44 -40.44 27.27
N VAL A 338 54.74 -39.49 28.15
CA VAL A 338 55.93 -39.50 29.01
C VAL A 338 55.49 -39.83 30.42
#